data_AF-L9XP31-F1
#
_entry.id   AF-L9XP31-F1
#
_cell.length_a   1.000
_cell.length_b   1.000
_cell.length_c   1.000
_cell.angle_alpha   90.00
_cell.angle_beta   90.00
_cell.angle_gamma   90.00
#
_symmetry.space_group_name_H-M   'P 1'
#
loop_
_entity.id
_entity.type
_entity.pdbx_description
1 polymer ?
#
loop_
_entity_poly.entity_id
_entity_poly.type
_entity_poly.pdbx_seq_one_letter_code
_entity_poly.pdbx_strand_id
1 'polypeptide(L)'
;MEEIAETEAKDIASDAFGGDISYRAMGLVGTIPDDIIRVAEEENCEHIFISGKERSPAGKAVFGDVAQSVILQFDGPVTVTTMSS
;
A
#
# COMPACT_ATOMS: atom_id res chain seq x y z
N MET A 1 17.18 -8.90 -2.98
CA MET A 1 15.94 -8.26 -3.49
C MET A 1 15.03 -7.93 -2.33
N GLU A 2 14.70 -8.89 -1.48
CA GLU A 2 13.88 -8.66 -0.28
C GLU A 2 14.55 -7.73 0.75
N GLU A 3 15.85 -7.89 1.01
CA GLU A 3 16.63 -6.96 1.85
C GLU A 3 16.60 -5.50 1.36
N ILE A 4 16.57 -5.31 0.03
CA ILE A 4 16.48 -3.98 -0.59
C ILE A 4 15.08 -3.42 -0.36
N ALA A 5 14.02 -4.22 -0.59
CA ALA A 5 12.65 -3.81 -0.36
C ALA A 5 12.41 -3.43 1.11
N GLU A 6 12.99 -4.19 2.06
CA GLU A 6 12.87 -3.88 3.49
C GLU A 6 13.58 -2.58 3.85
N THR A 7 14.75 -2.33 3.26
CA THR A 7 15.49 -1.08 3.46
C THR A 7 14.69 0.11 2.93
N GLU A 8 14.18 0.02 1.70
CA GLU A 8 13.34 1.09 1.12
C GLU A 8 12.09 1.36 1.96
N ALA A 9 11.42 0.32 2.45
CA ALA A 9 10.25 0.48 3.32
C ALA A 9 10.60 1.21 4.63
N LYS A 10 11.76 0.92 5.23
CA LYS A 10 12.24 1.57 6.46
C LYS A 10 12.56 3.05 6.22
N ASP A 11 13.23 3.35 5.12
CA ASP A 11 13.59 4.73 4.76
C ASP A 11 12.33 5.58 4.56
N ILE A 12 11.37 5.10 3.76
CA ILE A 12 10.08 5.79 3.54
C ILE A 12 9.34 6.01 4.86
N ALA A 13 9.27 4.99 5.71
CA ALA A 13 8.55 5.08 6.99
C ALA A 13 9.24 6.05 7.96
N SER A 14 10.58 6.03 8.02
CA SER A 14 11.35 6.98 8.83
C SER A 14 11.12 8.42 8.38
N ASP A 15 11.15 8.69 7.07
CA ASP A 15 10.92 10.02 6.53
C ASP A 15 9.48 10.51 6.77
N ALA A 16 8.50 9.62 6.68
CA ALA A 16 7.09 9.96 6.83
C ALA A 16 6.66 10.13 8.30
N PHE A 17 7.14 9.28 9.20
CA PHE A 17 6.63 9.17 10.57
C PHE A 17 7.61 9.66 11.64
N GLY A 18 8.90 9.74 11.34
CA GLY A 18 9.92 10.11 12.32
C GLY A 18 9.91 9.19 13.55
N GLY A 19 9.93 9.78 14.76
CA GLY A 19 9.98 9.03 16.02
C GLY A 19 8.70 9.07 16.86
N ASP A 20 7.70 9.85 16.47
CA ASP A 20 6.50 10.11 17.30
C ASP A 20 5.40 9.06 17.10
N ILE A 21 5.50 8.26 16.04
CA ILE A 21 4.51 7.25 15.66
C ILE A 21 5.18 5.88 15.67
N SER A 22 4.56 4.91 16.33
CA SER A 22 5.00 3.52 16.25
C SER A 22 4.64 2.95 14.89
N TYR A 23 5.63 2.43 14.16
CA TYR A 23 5.43 1.77 12.88
C TYR A 23 6.29 0.51 12.77
N ARG A 24 5.85 -0.40 11.92
CA ARG A 24 6.63 -1.55 11.44
C ARG A 24 6.73 -1.43 9.93
N ALA A 25 7.95 -1.23 9.42
CA ALA A 25 8.20 -1.24 7.99
C ALA A 25 8.40 -2.68 7.52
N MET A 26 7.75 -3.05 6.42
CA MET A 26 7.89 -4.35 5.76
C MET A 26 8.12 -4.13 4.27
N GLY A 27 9.13 -4.79 3.73
CA GLY A 27 9.38 -4.85 2.29
C GLY A 27 9.07 -6.25 1.77
N LEU A 28 8.36 -6.34 0.65
CA LEU A 28 7.93 -7.60 0.05
C LEU A 28 8.25 -7.59 -1.43
N VAL A 29 8.73 -8.72 -1.94
CA VAL A 29 8.92 -8.95 -3.37
C VAL A 29 8.01 -10.10 -3.77
N GLY A 30 6.97 -9.80 -4.54
CA GLY A 30 5.96 -10.79 -4.88
C GLY A 30 4.91 -10.27 -5.85
N THR A 31 3.69 -10.79 -5.71
CA THR A 31 2.57 -10.54 -6.64
C THR A 31 1.51 -9.68 -5.97
N ILE A 32 1.35 -8.47 -6.50
CA ILE A 32 0.30 -7.55 -6.11
C ILE A 32 -0.93 -7.82 -7.00
N PRO A 33 -2.16 -7.87 -6.44
CA PRO A 33 -2.59 -7.42 -5.10
C PRO A 33 -2.53 -8.49 -4.00
N ASP A 34 -2.37 -9.76 -4.34
CA ASP A 34 -2.59 -10.89 -3.43
C ASP A 34 -1.72 -10.83 -2.16
N ASP A 35 -0.46 -10.42 -2.29
CA ASP A 35 0.43 -10.26 -1.13
C ASP A 35 -0.01 -9.17 -0.16
N ILE A 36 -0.70 -8.12 -0.62
CA ILE A 36 -1.25 -7.08 0.27
C ILE A 36 -2.35 -7.67 1.13
N ILE A 37 -3.26 -8.43 0.52
CA ILE A 37 -4.39 -9.05 1.22
C ILE A 37 -3.89 -10.08 2.23
N ARG A 38 -2.97 -10.95 1.81
CA ARG A 38 -2.37 -11.96 2.68
C ARG A 38 -1.73 -11.33 3.93
N VAL A 39 -0.95 -10.26 3.75
CA VAL A 39 -0.31 -9.59 4.88
C VAL A 39 -1.32 -8.88 5.77
N ALA A 40 -2.34 -8.26 5.19
CA ALA A 40 -3.41 -7.63 5.95
C ALA A 40 -4.16 -8.65 6.82
N GLU A 41 -4.40 -9.86 6.31
CA GLU A 41 -5.00 -10.97 7.07
C GLU A 41 -4.05 -11.48 8.17
N GLU A 42 -2.78 -11.74 7.84
CA GLU A 42 -1.76 -12.25 8.78
C GLU A 42 -1.54 -11.29 9.96
N GLU A 43 -1.51 -9.98 9.70
CA GLU A 43 -1.30 -8.95 10.72
C GLU A 43 -2.61 -8.44 11.33
N ASN A 44 -3.77 -9.00 10.93
CA ASN A 44 -5.11 -8.59 11.38
C ASN A 44 -5.35 -7.08 11.23
N CYS A 45 -4.99 -6.52 10.07
CA CYS A 45 -5.21 -5.12 9.76
C CYS A 45 -6.71 -4.78 9.77
N GLU A 46 -7.06 -3.66 10.39
CA GLU A 46 -8.44 -3.16 10.44
C GLU A 46 -8.74 -2.13 9.34
N HIS A 47 -7.70 -1.57 8.70
CA HIS A 47 -7.82 -0.54 7.66
C HIS A 47 -6.61 -0.61 6.72
N ILE A 48 -6.84 -0.57 5.41
CA ILE A 48 -5.78 -0.43 4.41
C ILE A 48 -5.71 0.98 3.82
N PHE A 49 -4.52 1.58 3.81
CA PHE A 49 -4.24 2.83 3.11
C PHE A 49 -3.43 2.55 1.84
N ILE A 50 -3.94 2.97 0.68
CA ILE A 50 -3.24 2.85 -0.60
C ILE A 50 -3.02 4.23 -1.19
N SER A 51 -1.76 4.56 -1.49
CA SER A 51 -1.44 5.71 -2.31
C SER A 51 -1.34 5.27 -3.78
N GLY A 52 -2.28 5.73 -4.60
CA GLY A 52 -2.33 5.47 -6.03
C GLY A 52 -1.72 6.63 -6.83
N LYS A 53 -1.05 6.29 -7.94
CA LYS A 53 -0.65 7.29 -8.95
C LYS A 53 -1.83 7.58 -9.87
N GLU A 54 -2.15 8.86 -10.06
CA GLU A 54 -3.18 9.29 -11.02
C GLU A 54 -2.75 8.86 -12.44
N ARG A 55 -3.51 7.96 -13.08
CA ARG A 55 -3.32 7.67 -14.51
C ARG A 55 -4.11 8.67 -15.35
N SER A 56 -3.55 8.98 -16.51
CA SER A 56 -3.83 10.16 -17.34
C SER A 56 -5.31 10.38 -17.74
N PRO A 57 -5.67 11.60 -18.22
CA PRO A 57 -7.05 12.06 -18.45
C PRO A 57 -7.93 11.21 -19.40
N ALA A 58 -7.35 10.22 -20.09
CA ALA A 58 -8.04 9.34 -21.03
C ALA A 58 -8.83 8.18 -20.37
N GLY A 59 -9.19 8.31 -19.09
CA GLY A 59 -10.48 7.83 -18.60
C GLY A 59 -10.65 6.32 -18.42
N LYS A 60 -9.65 5.59 -17.91
CA LYS A 60 -9.92 4.28 -17.31
C LYS A 60 -9.25 4.15 -15.93
N ALA A 61 -10.14 4.11 -14.93
CA ALA A 61 -9.97 3.88 -13.50
C ALA A 61 -9.27 4.98 -12.69
N VAL A 62 -10.06 5.66 -11.85
CA VAL A 62 -9.61 6.55 -10.76
C VAL A 62 -8.79 5.76 -9.71
N PHE A 63 -8.85 4.43 -9.76
CA PHE A 63 -8.13 3.51 -8.89
C PHE A 63 -7.36 2.55 -9.80
N GLY A 64 -6.02 2.54 -9.77
CA GLY A 64 -5.26 1.55 -10.54
C GLY A 64 -5.67 0.12 -10.18
N ASP A 65 -5.35 -0.85 -11.05
CA ASP A 65 -5.78 -2.26 -10.91
C ASP A 65 -5.53 -2.85 -9.50
N VAL A 66 -4.44 -2.43 -8.85
CA VAL A 66 -4.11 -2.78 -7.46
C VAL A 66 -5.13 -2.26 -6.46
N ALA A 67 -5.38 -0.95 -6.46
CA ALA A 67 -6.30 -0.32 -5.51
C ALA A 67 -7.72 -0.87 -5.67
N GLN A 68 -8.18 -1.05 -6.91
CA GLN A 68 -9.47 -1.68 -7.17
C GLN A 68 -9.53 -3.10 -6.62
N SER A 69 -8.49 -3.90 -6.84
CA SER A 69 -8.48 -5.28 -6.37
C SER A 69 -8.48 -5.38 -4.85
N VAL A 70 -7.76 -4.49 -4.15
CA VAL A 70 -7.76 -4.46 -2.69
C VAL A 70 -9.13 -4.05 -2.14
N ILE A 71 -9.79 -3.05 -2.73
CA ILE A 71 -11.15 -2.64 -2.36
C ILE A 71 -12.14 -3.81 -2.47
N LEU A 72 -11.96 -4.70 -3.44
CA LEU A 72 -12.86 -5.82 -3.68
C LEU A 72 -12.58 -7.04 -2.80
N GLN A 73 -11.37 -7.16 -2.24
CA GLN A 73 -10.91 -8.36 -1.53
C GLN A 73 -10.74 -8.16 -0.02
N PHE A 74 -10.50 -6.92 0.45
CA PHE A 74 -10.32 -6.65 1.87
C PHE A 74 -11.67 -6.44 2.56
N ASP A 75 -11.90 -7.14 3.67
CA ASP A 75 -13.17 -7.09 4.42
C ASP A 75 -13.38 -5.76 5.20
N GLY A 76 -12.35 -4.93 5.32
CA GLY A 76 -12.36 -3.69 6.09
C GLY A 76 -12.34 -2.40 5.25
N PRO A 77 -12.35 -1.23 5.91
CA PRO A 77 -12.17 0.06 5.25
C PRO A 77 -10.88 0.14 4.43
N VAL A 78 -10.99 0.72 3.24
CA VAL A 78 -9.85 1.06 2.37
C VAL A 78 -9.88 2.56 2.09
N THR A 79 -8.80 3.27 2.43
CA THR A 79 -8.59 4.67 2.06
C THR A 79 -7.65 4.74 0.87
N VAL A 80 -8.09 5.39 -0.20
CA VAL A 80 -7.24 5.64 -1.37
C VAL A 80 -6.91 7.12 -1.48
N THR A 81 -5.62 7.43 -1.55
CA THR A 81 -5.13 8.79 -1.83
C THR A 81 -4.55 8.84 -3.24
N THR A 82 -4.88 9.86 -4.01
CA THR A 82 -4.29 10.11 -5.34
C THR A 82 -3.28 11.24 -5.24
N MET A 83 -2.07 11.03 -5.73
CA MET A 83 -1.10 12.12 -5.88
C MET A 83 -1.02 12.54 -7.36
N SER A 84 -1.38 13.79 -7.63
CA SER A 84 -1.07 14.48 -8.88
C SER A 84 0.40 14.94 -8.81
N SER A 85 1.23 14.56 -9.78
CA SER A 85 2.58 15.12 -9.91
C SER A 85 2.54 16.56 -10.40
#